data_AF-H0SW28-F1
#
_entry.id   AF-H0SW28-F1
#
_cell.length_a   1.000
_cell.length_b   1.000
_cell.length_c   1.000
_cell.angle_alpha   90.00
_cell.angle_beta   90.00
_cell.angle_gamma   90.00
#
_symmetry.space_group_name_H-M   'P 1'
#
loop_
_entity.id
_entity.type
_entity.pdbx_description
1 polymer ?
#
loop_
_entity_poly.entity_id
_entity_poly.type
_entity_poly.pdbx_seq_one_letter_code
_entity_poly.pdbx_strand_id
1 'polypeptide(L)'
;MTRSSLFPGFDGLLTLSRREGVDIKPTLLRVLTDLYVQASAHSADEERQFVELASRLVDDVDDATRAAVRARLAIYPGTPLEILKKLGLRPAQDEPSPPLAGLIPAALRSPQPRATAARDDATGLAMQPKDAAELSEMFMRAASHERIAILQNLATTPLKPAAPTPLHRAVHAIEALEMAAFNADVETFTTELGESLILPARVSHEVVNDAGGEPLACAAKALGMPPPVFERVLLFLKPDMGQSVHTVFRLSRFYERLSERAALIMLAAWRGAAMAAIRAKHRTALYDDERQHVRGSSMRSGTHAPAKPIVRTGTDGFKR
;
A
#
# COMPACT_ATOMS: atom_id res chain seq x y z
N MET A 1 1.91 40.22 -24.28
CA MET A 1 2.42 38.87 -23.95
C MET A 1 3.40 39.02 -22.80
N THR A 2 2.95 38.77 -21.56
CA THR A 2 3.78 38.85 -20.36
C THR A 2 4.54 37.53 -20.20
N ARG A 3 5.88 37.58 -20.32
CA ARG A 3 6.75 36.46 -19.96
C ARG A 3 6.66 36.26 -18.44
N SER A 4 5.98 35.22 -17.98
CA SER A 4 6.16 34.77 -16.59
C SER A 4 7.57 34.22 -16.48
N SER A 5 8.45 34.93 -15.77
CA SER A 5 9.70 34.32 -15.30
C SER A 5 9.32 33.23 -14.28
N LEU A 6 9.94 32.05 -14.37
CA LEU A 6 9.79 31.00 -13.34
C LEU A 6 10.32 31.46 -11.96
N PHE A 7 11.14 32.52 -11.93
CA PHE A 7 11.90 32.93 -10.76
C PHE A 7 11.80 34.43 -10.42
N PRO A 8 10.59 35.02 -10.25
CA PRO A 8 10.49 36.41 -9.80
C PRO A 8 10.85 36.50 -8.31
N GLY A 9 11.86 37.31 -7.96
CA GLY A 9 12.22 37.65 -6.57
C GLY A 9 13.54 37.05 -6.03
N PHE A 10 14.24 36.21 -6.80
CA PHE A 10 15.48 35.56 -6.34
C PHE A 10 16.67 36.52 -6.13
N ASP A 11 16.82 37.54 -6.97
CA ASP A 11 17.90 38.54 -6.85
C ASP A 11 17.76 39.37 -5.55
N GLY A 12 16.53 39.62 -5.09
CA GLY A 12 16.27 40.32 -3.83
C GLY A 12 16.77 39.54 -2.61
N LEU A 13 16.56 38.22 -2.59
CA LEU A 13 17.00 37.35 -1.50
C LEU A 13 18.52 37.22 -1.43
N LEU A 14 19.20 37.13 -2.58
CA LEU A 14 20.67 37.13 -2.68
C LEU A 14 21.31 38.44 -2.18
N THR A 15 20.58 39.55 -2.26
CA THR A 15 21.05 40.86 -1.79
C THR A 15 20.84 41.03 -0.29
N LEU A 16 19.78 40.45 0.26
CA LEU A 16 19.47 40.46 1.70
C LEU A 16 20.44 39.61 2.52
N SER A 17 20.87 38.45 2.00
CA SER A 17 21.76 37.53 2.74
C SER A 17 23.14 38.11 3.05
N ARG A 18 23.67 38.95 2.16
CA ARG A 18 24.96 39.62 2.40
C ARG A 18 24.93 40.58 3.59
N ARG A 19 23.74 40.99 4.05
CA ARG A 19 23.56 41.93 5.16
C ARG A 19 23.37 41.25 6.51
N GLU A 20 22.80 40.04 6.56
CA GLU A 20 22.45 39.35 7.82
C GLU A 20 23.44 38.26 8.25
N GLY A 21 24.47 37.97 7.44
CA GLY A 21 25.54 37.02 7.81
C GLY A 21 25.14 35.54 7.77
N VAL A 22 23.92 35.22 7.35
CA VAL A 22 23.43 33.85 7.12
C VAL A 22 23.70 33.46 5.67
N ASP A 23 24.49 32.40 5.46
CA ASP A 23 24.74 31.86 4.12
C ASP A 23 23.51 31.09 3.61
N ILE A 24 22.67 31.79 2.86
CA ILE A 24 21.49 31.18 2.23
C ILE A 24 21.82 30.52 0.88
N LYS A 25 23.03 30.67 0.34
CA LYS A 25 23.39 30.14 -0.97
C LYS A 25 23.19 28.62 -1.06
N PRO A 26 23.51 27.82 -0.02
CA PRO A 26 23.21 26.40 -0.02
C PRO A 26 21.72 26.09 -0.16
N THR A 27 20.89 26.84 0.56
CA THR A 27 19.44 26.70 0.53
C THR A 27 18.88 27.13 -0.83
N LEU A 28 19.34 28.26 -1.37
CA LEU A 28 18.93 28.76 -2.68
C LEU A 28 19.28 27.78 -3.80
N LEU A 29 20.50 27.24 -3.81
CA LEU A 29 20.90 26.28 -4.84
C LEU A 29 20.03 25.02 -4.79
N ARG A 30 19.72 24.53 -3.58
CA ARG A 30 18.82 23.37 -3.42
C ARG A 30 17.40 23.65 -3.91
N VAL A 31 16.83 24.80 -3.53
CA VAL A 31 15.48 25.20 -3.96
C VAL A 31 15.44 25.40 -5.48
N LEU A 32 16.42 26.10 -6.05
CA LEU A 32 16.53 26.34 -7.49
C LEU A 32 16.65 25.03 -8.28
N THR A 33 17.46 24.09 -7.79
CA THR A 33 17.58 22.74 -8.35
C THR A 33 16.27 21.96 -8.26
N ASP A 34 15.57 22.04 -7.12
CA ASP A 34 14.30 21.33 -6.95
C ASP A 34 13.21 21.89 -7.86
N LEU A 35 13.10 23.22 -7.97
CA LEU A 35 12.16 23.88 -8.88
C LEU A 35 12.43 23.54 -10.35
N TYR A 36 13.70 23.44 -10.75
CA TYR A 36 14.06 23.00 -12.10
C TYR A 36 13.62 21.54 -12.34
N VAL A 37 13.97 20.62 -11.45
CA VAL A 37 13.64 19.19 -11.62
C VAL A 37 12.13 18.87 -11.53
N GLN A 38 11.32 19.79 -10.98
CA GLN A 38 9.86 19.62 -10.90
C GLN A 38 9.16 19.60 -12.27
N ALA A 39 9.72 20.21 -13.31
CA ALA A 39 9.14 20.17 -14.65
C ALA A 39 9.87 19.14 -15.54
N SER A 40 9.12 18.34 -16.31
CA SER A 40 9.69 17.31 -17.19
C SER A 40 10.24 17.87 -18.51
N ALA A 41 9.95 19.13 -18.83
CA ALA A 41 10.45 19.84 -20.00
C ALA A 41 10.60 21.34 -19.67
N HIS A 42 11.65 21.96 -20.21
CA HIS A 42 11.93 23.38 -20.06
C HIS A 42 12.03 24.05 -21.42
N SER A 43 11.62 25.31 -21.48
CA SER A 43 11.97 26.17 -22.62
C SER A 43 13.46 26.51 -22.59
N ALA A 44 14.02 26.86 -23.75
CA ALA A 44 15.44 27.22 -23.88
C ALA A 44 15.82 28.44 -23.01
N ASP A 45 14.87 29.35 -22.74
CA ASP A 45 15.11 30.52 -21.90
C ASP A 45 15.20 30.15 -20.41
N GLU A 46 14.35 29.22 -19.95
CA GLU A 46 14.35 28.73 -18.56
C GLU A 46 15.60 27.90 -18.27
N GLU A 47 16.02 27.06 -19.24
CA GLU A 47 17.27 26.31 -19.14
C GLU A 47 18.47 27.25 -18.98
N ARG A 48 18.57 28.29 -19.82
CA ARG A 48 19.63 29.30 -19.73
C ARG A 48 19.63 30.01 -18.38
N GLN A 49 18.46 30.40 -17.89
CA GLN A 49 18.32 31.09 -16.61
C GLN A 49 18.75 30.20 -15.44
N PHE A 50 18.37 28.93 -15.45
CA PHE A 50 18.80 27.96 -14.46
C PHE A 50 20.32 27.75 -14.49
N VAL A 51 20.90 27.56 -15.68
CA VAL A 51 22.35 27.37 -15.85
C VAL A 51 23.12 28.58 -15.30
N GLU A 52 22.68 29.79 -15.62
CA GLU A 52 23.33 31.02 -15.15
C GLU A 52 23.34 31.12 -13.62
N LEU A 53 22.18 30.90 -12.99
CA LEU A 53 22.03 31.03 -11.54
C LEU A 53 22.71 29.89 -10.78
N ALA A 54 22.51 28.64 -11.21
CA ALA A 54 23.10 27.46 -10.59
C ALA A 54 24.63 27.49 -10.71
N SER A 55 25.17 27.90 -11.87
CA SER A 55 26.63 27.94 -12.07
C SER A 55 27.34 28.90 -11.12
N ARG A 56 26.71 30.04 -10.79
CA ARG A 56 27.23 31.03 -9.83
C ARG A 56 27.16 30.52 -8.39
N LEU A 57 26.12 29.78 -8.05
CA LEU A 57 25.91 29.26 -6.70
C LEU A 57 26.75 28.02 -6.41
N VAL A 58 26.97 27.14 -7.39
CA VAL A 58 27.73 25.88 -7.23
C VAL A 58 29.17 26.13 -6.79
N ASP A 59 29.81 27.21 -7.27
CA ASP A 59 31.20 27.53 -6.94
C ASP A 59 31.35 28.06 -5.48
N ASP A 60 30.25 28.53 -4.89
CA ASP A 60 30.21 29.24 -3.60
C ASP A 60 29.66 28.39 -2.44
N VAL A 61 29.26 27.13 -2.67
CA VAL A 61 28.66 26.25 -1.65
C VAL A 61 29.58 25.11 -1.21
N ASP A 62 29.35 24.59 -0.01
CA ASP A 62 30.08 23.48 0.58
C ASP A 62 29.88 22.15 -0.18
N ASP A 63 30.81 21.21 0.03
CA ASP A 63 30.81 19.91 -0.67
C ASP A 63 29.55 19.09 -0.39
N ALA A 64 28.98 19.17 0.82
CA ALA A 64 27.78 18.41 1.16
C ALA A 64 26.56 18.90 0.38
N THR A 65 26.44 20.22 0.18
CA THR A 65 25.42 20.80 -0.69
C THR A 65 25.62 20.43 -2.15
N ARG A 66 26.86 20.47 -2.65
CA ARG A 66 27.18 20.02 -4.02
C ARG A 66 26.82 18.55 -4.23
N ALA A 67 27.10 17.68 -3.26
CA ALA A 67 26.73 16.27 -3.33
C ALA A 67 25.21 16.05 -3.39
N ALA A 68 24.43 16.80 -2.61
CA ALA A 68 22.97 16.71 -2.62
C ALA A 68 22.38 17.14 -3.97
N VAL A 69 22.86 18.26 -4.53
CA VAL A 69 22.45 18.78 -5.84
C VAL A 69 22.86 17.79 -6.94
N ARG A 70 24.08 17.24 -6.86
CA ARG A 70 24.60 16.23 -7.77
C ARG A 70 23.72 14.97 -7.79
N ALA A 71 23.33 14.46 -6.63
CA ALA A 71 22.46 13.29 -6.54
C ALA A 71 21.07 13.54 -7.16
N ARG A 72 20.54 14.76 -7.03
CA ARG A 72 19.25 15.15 -7.60
C ARG A 72 19.31 15.24 -9.13
N LEU A 73 20.34 15.88 -9.67
CA LEU A 73 20.51 16.09 -11.11
C LEU A 73 20.98 14.84 -11.86
N ALA A 74 21.71 13.92 -11.20
CA ALA A 74 22.16 12.67 -11.83
C ALA A 74 21.00 11.78 -12.32
N ILE A 75 19.81 11.91 -11.73
CA ILE A 75 18.62 11.11 -12.04
C ILE A 75 17.72 11.85 -13.04
N TYR A 76 17.91 13.16 -13.23
CA TYR A 76 17.07 13.98 -14.09
C TYR A 76 17.61 14.02 -15.53
N PRO A 77 16.85 13.53 -16.53
CA PRO A 77 17.33 13.42 -17.91
C PRO A 77 17.52 14.77 -18.62
N GLY A 78 16.86 15.83 -18.17
CA GLY A 78 16.96 17.19 -18.73
C GLY A 78 18.04 18.06 -18.08
N THR A 79 19.06 17.46 -17.46
CA THR A 79 20.12 18.22 -16.78
C THR A 79 21.03 18.90 -17.82
N PRO A 80 21.21 20.25 -17.75
CA PRO A 80 22.03 20.95 -18.72
C PRO A 80 23.50 20.54 -18.66
N LEU A 81 24.14 20.42 -19.84
CA LEU A 81 25.52 19.94 -19.98
C LEU A 81 26.54 20.76 -19.20
N GLU A 82 26.33 22.07 -19.05
CA GLU A 82 27.25 22.93 -18.30
C GLU A 82 27.25 22.61 -16.80
N ILE A 83 26.09 22.34 -16.22
CA ILE A 83 25.95 21.95 -14.82
C ILE A 83 26.47 20.53 -14.59
N LEU A 84 26.26 19.62 -15.55
CA LEU A 84 26.87 18.28 -15.51
C LEU A 84 28.40 18.37 -15.44
N LYS A 85 29.03 19.18 -16.29
CA LYS A 85 30.48 19.40 -16.29
C LYS A 85 30.96 20.01 -14.97
N LYS A 86 30.31 21.08 -14.49
CA LYS A 86 30.66 21.76 -13.24
C LYS A 86 30.54 20.86 -12.01
N LEU A 87 29.52 20.00 -11.97
CA LEU A 87 29.33 19.04 -10.88
C LEU A 87 30.12 17.74 -11.08
N GLY A 88 30.85 17.56 -12.19
CA GLY A 88 31.62 16.36 -12.52
C GLY A 88 30.76 15.12 -12.78
N LEU A 89 29.52 15.32 -13.24
CA LEU A 89 28.58 14.26 -13.61
C LEU A 89 28.82 13.82 -15.05
N ARG A 90 28.62 12.52 -15.30
CA ARG A 90 28.61 11.98 -16.66
C ARG A 90 27.24 12.28 -17.29
N PRO A 91 27.16 12.80 -18.52
CA PRO A 91 25.89 12.91 -19.22
C PRO A 91 25.25 11.51 -19.34
N ALA A 92 23.99 11.37 -18.93
CA ALA A 92 23.23 10.13 -19.14
C ALA A 92 23.08 9.79 -20.64
N GLN A 93 23.36 10.75 -21.53
CA GLN A 93 23.29 10.62 -22.98
C GLN A 93 24.56 10.02 -23.62
N ASP A 94 25.66 9.85 -22.87
CA ASP A 94 26.90 9.23 -23.36
C ASP A 94 26.99 7.71 -23.07
N GLU A 95 25.96 7.12 -22.46
CA GLU A 95 25.79 5.68 -22.58
C GLU A 95 25.27 5.44 -24.02
N PRO A 96 26.02 4.77 -24.91
CA PRO A 96 25.42 4.26 -26.12
C PRO A 96 24.23 3.44 -25.65
N SER A 97 23.02 3.90 -26.02
CA SER A 97 21.78 3.17 -25.80
C SER A 97 22.12 1.72 -26.13
N PRO A 98 22.08 0.78 -25.15
CA PRO A 98 22.47 -0.58 -25.43
C PRO A 98 21.61 -0.98 -26.63
N PRO A 99 22.21 -1.55 -27.70
CA PRO A 99 21.43 -1.89 -28.87
C PRO A 99 20.21 -2.64 -28.36
N LEU A 100 19.00 -2.19 -28.74
CA LEU A 100 17.77 -2.92 -28.45
C LEU A 100 18.12 -4.37 -28.76
N ALA A 101 18.19 -5.21 -27.73
CA ALA A 101 18.65 -6.56 -27.91
C ALA A 101 17.72 -7.15 -28.95
N GLY A 102 18.26 -7.43 -30.15
CA GLY A 102 17.51 -8.12 -31.18
C GLY A 102 16.91 -9.36 -30.55
N LEU A 103 15.70 -9.75 -30.98
CA LEU A 103 14.97 -10.90 -30.45
C LEU A 103 15.94 -12.04 -30.15
N ILE A 104 16.15 -12.32 -28.85
CA ILE A 104 17.13 -13.32 -28.41
C ILE A 104 16.80 -14.62 -29.17
N PRO A 105 17.73 -15.17 -29.97
CA PRO A 105 17.52 -16.42 -30.68
C PRO A 105 17.03 -17.46 -29.67
N ALA A 106 15.96 -18.19 -30.00
CA ALA A 106 15.29 -19.10 -29.06
C ALA A 106 16.26 -20.11 -28.41
N ALA A 107 17.38 -20.42 -29.07
CA ALA A 107 18.44 -21.30 -28.60
C ALA A 107 19.36 -20.69 -27.50
N LEU A 108 19.45 -19.36 -27.37
CA LEU A 108 20.29 -18.66 -26.39
C LEU A 108 19.47 -18.00 -25.26
N ARG A 109 18.14 -18.09 -25.31
CA ARG A 109 17.34 -17.83 -24.13
C ARG A 109 17.75 -18.90 -23.12
N SER A 110 18.41 -18.51 -22.02
CA SER A 110 18.30 -19.26 -20.76
C SER A 110 16.84 -19.68 -20.67
N PRO A 111 16.49 -20.95 -20.38
CA PRO A 111 15.10 -21.33 -20.32
C PRO A 111 14.44 -20.27 -19.45
N GLN A 112 13.60 -19.42 -20.06
CA GLN A 112 12.55 -18.77 -19.31
C GLN A 112 12.01 -19.93 -18.50
N PRO A 113 11.85 -19.82 -17.17
CA PRO A 113 11.02 -20.80 -16.51
C PRO A 113 9.81 -20.81 -17.40
N ARG A 114 9.60 -21.93 -18.09
CA ARG A 114 8.35 -22.11 -18.81
C ARG A 114 7.36 -21.68 -17.72
N ALA A 115 6.25 -21.09 -18.10
CA ALA A 115 5.08 -21.59 -17.45
C ALA A 115 5.06 -23.11 -17.76
N THR A 116 5.93 -23.91 -17.10
CA THR A 116 5.45 -24.91 -16.21
C THR A 116 4.21 -24.23 -15.66
N ALA A 117 3.07 -24.66 -16.15
CA ALA A 117 2.18 -25.34 -15.23
C ALA A 117 3.07 -26.07 -14.21
N ALA A 118 3.63 -25.30 -13.26
CA ALA A 118 3.66 -25.65 -11.90
C ALA A 118 2.22 -26.08 -11.73
N ARG A 119 2.06 -27.40 -11.82
CA ARG A 119 1.34 -28.08 -10.78
C ARG A 119 1.72 -27.34 -9.51
N ASP A 120 0.96 -26.29 -9.22
CA ASP A 120 0.90 -25.70 -7.91
C ASP A 120 0.47 -26.88 -7.08
N ASP A 121 1.45 -27.53 -6.47
CA ASP A 121 1.24 -28.41 -5.35
C ASP A 121 0.63 -27.51 -4.28
N ALA A 122 -0.69 -27.34 -4.39
CA ALA A 122 -1.53 -26.47 -3.59
C ALA A 122 -1.62 -27.06 -2.18
N THR A 123 -0.53 -26.94 -1.44
CA THR A 123 -0.47 -27.11 0.02
C THR A 123 -0.41 -25.75 0.72
N GLY A 124 -0.82 -24.68 0.03
CA GLY A 124 -1.06 -23.39 0.67
C GLY A 124 -2.24 -23.48 1.63
N LEU A 125 -2.04 -23.05 2.88
CA LEU A 125 -3.08 -23.07 3.89
C LEU A 125 -4.19 -22.08 3.53
N ALA A 126 -5.42 -22.56 3.42
CA ALA A 126 -6.58 -21.70 3.25
C ALA A 126 -6.79 -20.89 4.54
N MET A 127 -6.87 -19.56 4.39
CA MET A 127 -7.10 -18.66 5.52
C MET A 127 -8.51 -18.86 6.07
N GLN A 128 -8.63 -19.07 7.39
CA GLN A 128 -9.95 -19.14 8.02
C GLN A 128 -10.60 -17.74 7.99
N PRO A 129 -11.94 -17.64 7.86
CA PRO A 129 -12.62 -16.34 7.82
C PRO A 129 -12.33 -15.46 9.04
N LYS A 130 -12.12 -16.06 10.23
CA LYS A 130 -11.78 -15.32 11.45
C LYS A 130 -10.39 -14.70 11.34
N ASP A 131 -9.38 -15.48 10.97
CA ASP A 131 -8.00 -15.00 10.77
C ASP A 131 -7.95 -13.95 9.65
N ALA A 132 -8.79 -14.10 8.62
CA ALA A 132 -8.96 -13.11 7.56
C ALA A 132 -9.50 -11.76 8.08
N ALA A 133 -10.50 -11.82 8.99
CA ALA A 133 -11.02 -10.62 9.66
C ALA A 133 -9.96 -9.97 10.55
N GLU A 134 -9.23 -10.75 11.36
CA GLU A 134 -8.17 -10.25 12.23
C GLU A 134 -7.03 -9.61 11.42
N LEU A 135 -6.58 -10.25 10.33
CA LEU A 135 -5.56 -9.69 9.43
C LEU A 135 -6.04 -8.42 8.72
N SER A 136 -7.28 -8.42 8.21
CA SER A 136 -7.88 -7.23 7.61
C SER A 136 -7.93 -6.08 8.62
N GLU A 137 -8.36 -6.36 9.84
CA GLU A 137 -8.48 -5.37 10.91
C GLU A 137 -7.12 -4.80 11.31
N MET A 138 -6.13 -5.68 11.51
CA MET A 138 -4.75 -5.32 11.81
C MET A 138 -4.16 -4.44 10.71
N PHE A 139 -4.31 -4.82 9.45
CA PHE A 139 -3.76 -4.07 8.32
C PHE A 139 -4.40 -2.67 8.19
N MET A 140 -5.72 -2.56 8.32
CA MET A 140 -6.41 -1.27 8.18
C MET A 140 -6.09 -0.31 9.33
N ARG A 141 -5.85 -0.82 10.55
CA ARG A 141 -5.46 0.01 11.72
C ARG A 141 -3.97 0.32 11.81
N ALA A 142 -3.12 -0.47 11.15
CA ALA A 142 -1.67 -0.32 11.19
C ALA A 142 -1.21 1.00 10.56
N ALA A 143 -0.11 1.56 11.07
CA ALA A 143 0.60 2.67 10.45
C ALA A 143 1.32 2.23 9.16
N SER A 144 1.74 3.17 8.30
CA SER A 144 2.39 2.87 7.02
C SER A 144 3.57 1.90 7.13
N HIS A 145 4.45 2.08 8.12
CA HIS A 145 5.63 1.21 8.30
C HIS A 145 5.24 -0.22 8.73
N GLU A 146 4.22 -0.35 9.58
CA GLU A 146 3.67 -1.64 10.02
C GLU A 146 2.97 -2.36 8.85
N ARG A 147 2.22 -1.63 8.02
CA ARG A 147 1.59 -2.19 6.80
C ARG A 147 2.62 -2.75 5.84
N ILE A 148 3.74 -2.04 5.64
CA ILE A 148 4.85 -2.52 4.83
C ILE A 148 5.43 -3.82 5.42
N ALA A 149 5.64 -3.88 6.73
CA ALA A 149 6.14 -5.09 7.40
C ALA A 149 5.15 -6.26 7.28
N ILE A 150 3.84 -6.02 7.43
CA ILE A 150 2.78 -7.02 7.23
C ILE A 150 2.89 -7.58 5.80
N LEU A 151 2.93 -6.72 4.78
CA LEU A 151 2.97 -7.16 3.37
C LEU A 151 4.26 -7.91 3.02
N GLN A 152 5.40 -7.51 3.58
CA GLN A 152 6.67 -8.23 3.44
C GLN A 152 6.58 -9.65 4.03
N ASN A 153 6.01 -9.79 5.23
CA ASN A 153 5.80 -11.09 5.85
C ASN A 153 4.82 -11.94 5.04
N LEU A 154 3.71 -11.35 4.57
CA LEU A 154 2.72 -12.05 3.75
C LEU A 154 3.35 -12.64 2.47
N ALA A 155 4.31 -11.94 1.85
CA ALA A 155 5.01 -12.42 0.66
C ALA A 155 5.66 -13.80 0.86
N THR A 156 6.12 -14.13 2.07
CA THR A 156 6.79 -15.41 2.39
C THR A 156 5.92 -16.40 3.19
N THR A 157 4.70 -16.04 3.58
CA THR A 157 3.81 -16.94 4.33
C THR A 157 3.35 -18.15 3.51
N PRO A 158 3.01 -19.30 4.12
CA PRO A 158 2.42 -20.44 3.42
C PRO A 158 0.92 -20.27 3.12
N LEU A 159 0.36 -19.07 3.26
CA LEU A 159 -1.05 -18.80 3.01
C LEU A 159 -1.38 -18.88 1.53
N LYS A 160 -2.57 -19.40 1.20
CA LYS A 160 -3.07 -19.45 -0.16
C LYS A 160 -3.52 -18.05 -0.63
N PRO A 161 -2.95 -17.49 -1.73
CA PRO A 161 -3.41 -16.23 -2.30
C PRO A 161 -4.82 -16.36 -2.92
N ALA A 162 -5.51 -15.24 -3.08
CA ALA A 162 -6.74 -15.19 -3.89
C ALA A 162 -6.43 -15.55 -5.35
N ALA A 163 -7.42 -16.12 -6.05
CA ALA A 163 -7.34 -16.25 -7.49
C ALA A 163 -7.27 -14.83 -8.13
N PRO A 164 -6.32 -14.58 -9.05
CA PRO A 164 -6.21 -13.30 -9.72
C PRO A 164 -7.45 -13.04 -10.59
N THR A 165 -7.74 -11.76 -10.81
CA THR A 165 -8.82 -11.36 -11.72
C THR A 165 -8.49 -11.79 -13.15
N PRO A 166 -9.41 -12.43 -13.89
CA PRO A 166 -9.17 -12.82 -15.27
C PRO A 166 -8.73 -11.63 -16.13
N LEU A 167 -7.70 -11.81 -16.96
CA LEU A 167 -7.03 -10.70 -17.69
C LEU A 167 -8.00 -9.77 -18.44
N HIS A 168 -8.97 -10.32 -19.18
CA HIS A 168 -9.95 -9.51 -19.92
C HIS A 168 -10.78 -8.61 -18.99
N ARG A 169 -11.18 -9.10 -17.81
CA ARG A 169 -11.89 -8.29 -16.82
C ARG A 169 -10.98 -7.27 -16.18
N ALA A 170 -9.74 -7.66 -15.88
CA ALA A 170 -8.76 -6.75 -15.28
C ALA A 170 -8.46 -5.57 -16.20
N VAL A 171 -8.28 -5.79 -17.50
CA VAL A 171 -8.05 -4.70 -18.48
C VAL A 171 -9.22 -3.71 -18.49
N HIS A 172 -10.46 -4.20 -18.62
CA HIS A 172 -11.65 -3.33 -18.61
C HIS A 172 -11.81 -2.59 -17.28
N ALA A 173 -11.57 -3.27 -16.16
CA ALA A 173 -11.62 -2.65 -14.83
C ALA A 173 -10.58 -1.53 -14.70
N ILE A 174 -9.35 -1.77 -15.14
CA ILE A 174 -8.27 -0.78 -15.08
C ILE A 174 -8.60 0.45 -15.93
N GLU A 175 -9.15 0.26 -17.13
CA GLU A 175 -9.61 1.35 -18.00
C GLU A 175 -10.73 2.17 -17.32
N ALA A 176 -11.72 1.51 -16.72
CA ALA A 176 -12.83 2.16 -16.02
C ALA A 176 -12.35 2.93 -14.78
N LEU A 177 -11.48 2.33 -13.97
CA LEU A 177 -10.87 2.97 -12.79
C LEU A 177 -10.04 4.17 -13.17
N GLU A 178 -9.25 4.06 -14.23
CA GLU A 178 -8.45 5.17 -14.73
C GLU A 178 -9.32 6.34 -15.18
N MET A 179 -10.37 6.06 -15.95
CA MET A 179 -11.31 7.08 -16.41
C MET A 179 -12.04 7.75 -15.23
N ALA A 180 -12.45 6.97 -14.23
CA ALA A 180 -13.05 7.51 -13.00
C ALA A 180 -12.07 8.40 -12.23
N ALA A 181 -10.79 7.99 -12.13
CA ALA A 181 -9.75 8.79 -11.51
C ALA A 181 -9.51 10.11 -12.26
N PHE A 182 -9.44 10.09 -13.60
CA PHE A 182 -9.32 11.30 -14.41
C PHE A 182 -10.46 12.30 -14.19
N ASN A 183 -11.68 11.80 -13.98
CA ASN A 183 -12.86 12.62 -13.67
C ASN A 183 -12.95 13.04 -12.19
N ALA A 184 -11.96 12.68 -11.36
CA ALA A 184 -11.98 12.82 -9.91
C ALA A 184 -13.26 12.23 -9.26
N ASP A 185 -13.85 11.21 -9.89
CA ASP A 185 -15.07 10.55 -9.44
C ASP A 185 -14.73 9.39 -8.50
N VAL A 186 -14.54 9.74 -7.22
CA VAL A 186 -14.18 8.80 -6.16
C VAL A 186 -15.28 7.76 -5.92
N GLU A 187 -16.55 8.11 -6.12
CA GLU A 187 -17.68 7.22 -5.88
C GLU A 187 -17.74 6.10 -6.94
N THR A 188 -17.68 6.48 -8.22
CA THR A 188 -17.60 5.52 -9.33
C THR A 188 -16.34 4.68 -9.23
N PHE A 189 -15.19 5.30 -8.91
CA PHE A 189 -13.92 4.57 -8.70
C PHE A 189 -14.05 3.51 -7.59
N THR A 190 -14.66 3.87 -6.46
CA THR A 190 -14.83 2.97 -5.31
C THR A 190 -15.74 1.79 -5.64
N THR A 191 -16.82 2.06 -6.39
CA THR A 191 -17.77 1.03 -6.82
C THR A 191 -17.11 0.06 -7.80
N GLU A 192 -16.47 0.59 -8.85
CA GLU A 192 -15.77 -0.21 -9.86
C GLU A 192 -14.66 -1.07 -9.24
N LEU A 193 -13.86 -0.51 -8.32
CA LEU A 193 -12.81 -1.26 -7.62
C LEU A 193 -13.41 -2.40 -6.79
N GLY A 194 -14.53 -2.12 -6.12
CA GLY A 194 -15.27 -3.08 -5.31
C GLY A 194 -15.81 -4.24 -6.13
N GLU A 195 -16.44 -3.96 -7.26
CA GLU A 195 -17.00 -4.98 -8.15
C GLU A 195 -15.91 -5.84 -8.79
N SER A 196 -14.88 -5.18 -9.35
CA SER A 196 -13.77 -5.84 -10.02
C SER A 196 -12.95 -6.74 -9.10
N LEU A 197 -12.82 -6.39 -7.82
CA LEU A 197 -12.14 -7.18 -6.81
C LEU A 197 -13.08 -7.97 -5.90
N ILE A 198 -14.40 -7.94 -6.11
CA ILE A 198 -15.40 -8.63 -5.27
C ILE A 198 -15.20 -8.28 -3.79
N LEU A 199 -15.07 -6.99 -3.49
CA LEU A 199 -14.92 -6.45 -2.15
C LEU A 199 -16.27 -5.93 -1.64
N PRO A 200 -16.57 -6.08 -0.33
CA PRO A 200 -17.71 -5.40 0.27
C PRO A 200 -17.57 -3.89 0.18
N ALA A 201 -18.67 -3.17 -0.04
CA ALA A 201 -18.69 -1.71 -0.16
C ALA A 201 -17.94 -0.98 0.96
N ARG A 202 -18.08 -1.46 2.21
CA ARG A 202 -17.34 -0.91 3.36
C ARG A 202 -15.82 -1.01 3.16
N VAL A 203 -15.31 -2.17 2.75
CA VAL A 203 -13.87 -2.38 2.55
C VAL A 203 -13.37 -1.57 1.35
N SER A 204 -14.13 -1.54 0.25
CA SER A 204 -13.79 -0.70 -0.91
C SER A 204 -13.65 0.76 -0.52
N HIS A 205 -14.61 1.28 0.26
CA HIS A 205 -14.58 2.65 0.75
C HIS A 205 -13.39 2.90 1.68
N GLU A 206 -13.09 2.00 2.62
CA GLU A 206 -11.92 2.14 3.49
C GLU A 206 -10.60 2.06 2.72
N VAL A 207 -10.51 1.20 1.70
CA VAL A 207 -9.32 1.06 0.84
C VAL A 207 -9.05 2.33 0.04
N VAL A 208 -10.09 2.89 -0.59
CA VAL A 208 -9.96 4.11 -1.40
C VAL A 208 -9.77 5.34 -0.50
N ASN A 209 -10.39 5.37 0.68
CA ASN A 209 -10.33 6.49 1.62
C ASN A 209 -9.22 6.46 2.65
N ASP A 210 -8.33 5.48 2.56
CA ASP A 210 -7.15 5.44 3.39
C ASP A 210 -6.19 6.61 3.08
N ALA A 211 -5.77 7.33 4.13
CA ALA A 211 -4.89 8.50 4.00
C ALA A 211 -3.45 8.12 3.59
N GLY A 212 -3.01 6.90 3.93
CA GLY A 212 -1.68 6.39 3.61
C GLY A 212 -1.57 5.87 2.18
N GLY A 213 -2.67 5.41 1.58
CA GLY A 213 -2.75 4.93 0.21
C GLY A 213 -2.13 3.55 -0.03
N GLU A 214 -1.53 2.92 0.98
CA GLU A 214 -1.02 1.54 0.84
C GLU A 214 -2.13 0.51 0.58
N PRO A 215 -3.34 0.61 1.18
CA PRO A 215 -4.45 -0.26 0.82
C PRO A 215 -4.86 -0.11 -0.64
N LEU A 216 -4.89 1.12 -1.17
CA LEU A 216 -5.20 1.37 -2.59
C LEU A 216 -4.12 0.77 -3.51
N ALA A 217 -2.84 0.96 -3.18
CA ALA A 217 -1.73 0.31 -3.87
C ALA A 217 -1.83 -1.22 -3.84
N CYS A 218 -2.25 -1.79 -2.70
CA CYS A 218 -2.46 -3.22 -2.56
C CYS A 218 -3.61 -3.73 -3.45
N ALA A 219 -4.74 -3.01 -3.48
CA ALA A 219 -5.86 -3.35 -4.35
C ALA A 219 -5.50 -3.25 -5.85
N ALA A 220 -4.85 -2.15 -6.24
CA ALA A 220 -4.37 -1.95 -7.62
C ALA A 220 -3.38 -3.04 -8.05
N LYS A 221 -2.47 -3.44 -7.15
CA LYS A 221 -1.51 -4.52 -7.42
C LYS A 221 -2.21 -5.87 -7.60
N ALA A 222 -3.20 -6.17 -6.75
CA ALA A 222 -3.99 -7.40 -6.87
C ALA A 222 -4.84 -7.45 -8.15
N LEU A 223 -5.23 -6.29 -8.69
CA LEU A 223 -5.91 -6.17 -9.99
C LEU A 223 -4.94 -6.34 -11.18
N GLY A 224 -3.63 -6.26 -10.96
CA GLY A 224 -2.63 -6.29 -12.03
C GLY A 224 -2.46 -4.94 -12.74
N MET A 225 -2.76 -3.83 -12.05
CA MET A 225 -2.66 -2.49 -12.63
C MET A 225 -1.20 -2.14 -13.00
N PRO A 226 -0.92 -1.70 -14.24
CA PRO A 226 0.41 -1.25 -14.63
C PRO A 226 0.88 -0.03 -13.79
N PRO A 227 2.17 0.08 -13.43
CA PRO A 227 2.67 1.22 -12.64
C PRO A 227 2.32 2.60 -13.21
N PRO A 228 2.43 2.86 -14.54
CA PRO A 228 2.07 4.17 -15.09
C PRO A 228 0.56 4.50 -14.98
N VAL A 229 -0.30 3.48 -14.93
CA VAL A 229 -1.74 3.67 -14.68
C VAL A 229 -1.97 4.01 -13.21
N PHE A 230 -1.30 3.28 -12.30
CA PHE A 230 -1.39 3.55 -10.88
C PHE A 230 -0.90 4.96 -10.51
N GLU A 231 0.17 5.44 -11.11
CA GLU A 231 0.66 6.81 -10.91
C GLU A 231 -0.36 7.87 -11.36
N ARG A 232 -1.03 7.66 -12.50
CA ARG A 232 -2.13 8.54 -12.95
C ARG A 232 -3.30 8.51 -11.99
N VAL A 233 -3.68 7.32 -11.49
CA VAL A 233 -4.71 7.18 -10.45
C VAL A 233 -4.33 7.98 -9.19
N LEU A 234 -3.09 7.88 -8.72
CA LEU A 234 -2.63 8.66 -7.55
C LEU A 234 -2.72 10.17 -7.77
N LEU A 235 -2.42 10.64 -8.98
CA LEU A 235 -2.42 12.07 -9.32
C LEU A 235 -3.83 12.65 -9.46
N PHE A 236 -4.77 11.89 -10.04
CA PHE A 236 -6.09 12.42 -10.43
C PHE A 236 -7.23 12.02 -9.50
N LEU A 237 -7.16 10.85 -8.86
CA LEU A 237 -8.27 10.36 -8.03
C LEU A 237 -8.54 11.24 -6.82
N LYS A 238 -7.47 11.73 -6.16
CA LYS A 238 -7.56 12.56 -4.96
C LYS A 238 -6.62 13.75 -5.07
N PRO A 239 -7.16 14.97 -5.26
CA PRO A 239 -6.35 16.18 -5.37
C PRO A 239 -5.36 16.30 -4.20
N ASP A 240 -5.79 16.04 -2.97
CA ASP A 240 -4.93 16.15 -1.78
C ASP A 240 -3.70 15.21 -1.82
N MET A 241 -3.86 14.01 -2.36
CA MET A 241 -2.75 13.06 -2.55
C MET A 241 -1.82 13.53 -3.68
N GLY A 242 -2.39 14.01 -4.79
CA GLY A 242 -1.66 14.53 -5.95
C GLY A 242 -0.87 15.81 -5.66
N GLN A 243 -1.31 16.64 -4.71
CA GLN A 243 -0.60 17.86 -4.30
C GLN A 243 0.68 17.57 -3.50
N SER A 244 0.81 16.37 -2.91
CA SER A 244 2.00 15.96 -2.17
C SER A 244 2.92 15.11 -3.03
N VAL A 245 3.94 15.75 -3.63
CA VAL A 245 5.01 15.07 -4.38
C VAL A 245 5.65 13.95 -3.55
N HIS A 246 5.89 14.20 -2.26
CA HIS A 246 6.45 13.18 -1.37
C HIS A 246 5.55 11.95 -1.27
N THR A 247 4.23 12.13 -1.14
CA THR A 247 3.26 11.03 -1.05
C THR A 247 3.22 10.23 -2.35
N VAL A 248 3.18 10.90 -3.50
CA VAL A 248 3.16 10.26 -4.83
C VAL A 248 4.42 9.43 -5.06
N PHE A 249 5.62 9.99 -4.84
CA PHE A 249 6.88 9.24 -5.01
C PHE A 249 7.02 8.09 -4.01
N ARG A 250 6.60 8.28 -2.75
CA ARG A 250 6.60 7.22 -1.74
C ARG A 250 5.72 6.06 -2.16
N LEU A 251 4.50 6.34 -2.63
CA LEU A 251 3.54 5.32 -3.05
C LEU A 251 3.93 4.65 -4.38
N SER A 252 4.46 5.38 -5.36
CA SER A 252 4.98 4.79 -6.60
C SER A 252 6.12 3.80 -6.31
N ARG A 253 7.12 4.19 -5.52
CA ARG A 253 8.22 3.29 -5.11
C ARG A 253 7.75 2.10 -4.27
N PHE A 254 6.78 2.33 -3.38
CA PHE A 254 6.15 1.25 -2.63
C PHE A 254 5.44 0.27 -3.57
N TYR A 255 4.68 0.79 -4.54
CA TYR A 255 3.96 0.00 -5.52
C TYR A 255 4.90 -0.87 -6.37
N GLU A 256 6.01 -0.32 -6.86
CA GLU A 256 6.99 -1.09 -7.64
C GLU A 256 7.58 -2.28 -6.85
N ARG A 257 7.80 -2.09 -5.54
CA ARG A 257 8.37 -3.11 -4.66
C ARG A 257 7.34 -4.06 -4.07
N LEU A 258 6.06 -3.74 -4.16
CA LEU A 258 4.98 -4.55 -3.60
C LEU A 258 4.83 -5.86 -4.36
N SER A 259 4.93 -6.97 -3.62
CA SER A 259 4.71 -8.31 -4.15
C SER A 259 3.25 -8.52 -4.56
N GLU A 260 3.03 -8.97 -5.79
CA GLU A 260 1.70 -9.38 -6.27
C GLU A 260 1.09 -10.48 -5.39
N ARG A 261 1.91 -11.45 -4.96
CA ARG A 261 1.48 -12.52 -4.05
C ARG A 261 0.94 -11.97 -2.73
N ALA A 262 1.66 -11.03 -2.11
CA ALA A 262 1.21 -10.41 -0.87
C ALA A 262 -0.11 -9.66 -1.06
N ALA A 263 -0.26 -8.95 -2.19
CA ALA A 263 -1.49 -8.25 -2.54
C ALA A 263 -2.67 -9.21 -2.73
N LEU A 264 -2.47 -10.36 -3.39
CA LEU A 264 -3.49 -11.39 -3.55
C LEU A 264 -3.84 -12.11 -2.24
N ILE A 265 -2.91 -12.25 -1.29
CA ILE A 265 -3.22 -12.76 0.05
C ILE A 265 -4.06 -11.73 0.83
N MET A 266 -3.72 -10.43 0.73
CA MET A 266 -4.52 -9.38 1.34
C MET A 266 -5.93 -9.30 0.75
N LEU A 267 -6.07 -9.48 -0.57
CA LEU A 267 -7.36 -9.61 -1.25
C LEU A 267 -8.17 -10.80 -0.71
N ALA A 268 -7.52 -11.94 -0.48
CA ALA A 268 -8.18 -13.09 0.16
C ALA A 268 -8.64 -12.77 1.58
N ALA A 269 -7.83 -12.02 2.35
CA ALA A 269 -8.18 -11.59 3.69
C ALA A 269 -9.39 -10.64 3.70
N TRP A 270 -9.44 -9.66 2.82
CA TRP A 270 -10.58 -8.75 2.68
C TRP A 270 -11.89 -9.49 2.31
N ARG A 271 -11.82 -10.43 1.36
CA ARG A 271 -12.97 -11.27 0.99
C ARG A 271 -13.39 -12.21 2.13
N GLY A 272 -12.42 -12.78 2.85
CA GLY A 272 -12.66 -13.68 3.98
C GLY A 272 -13.27 -12.98 5.20
N ALA A 273 -12.85 -11.75 5.49
CA ALA A 273 -13.40 -10.92 6.55
C ALA A 273 -14.91 -10.68 6.37
N ALA A 274 -15.34 -10.48 5.11
CA ALA A 274 -16.76 -10.35 4.77
C ALA A 274 -17.56 -11.61 5.14
N MET A 275 -17.00 -12.79 4.85
CA MET A 275 -17.63 -14.07 5.16
C MET A 275 -17.76 -14.28 6.68
N ALA A 276 -16.74 -13.87 7.46
CA ALA A 276 -16.83 -13.92 8.92
C ALA A 276 -17.94 -13.02 9.47
N ALA A 277 -18.08 -11.79 8.95
CA ALA A 277 -19.13 -10.88 9.35
C ALA A 277 -20.53 -11.42 9.03
N ILE A 278 -20.72 -12.02 7.85
CA ILE A 278 -21.98 -12.67 7.47
C ILE A 278 -22.29 -13.85 8.42
N ARG A 279 -21.32 -14.74 8.67
CA ARG A 279 -21.49 -15.87 9.59
C ARG A 279 -21.81 -15.44 11.02
N ALA A 280 -21.23 -14.34 11.49
CA ALA A 280 -21.55 -13.79 12.81
C ALA A 280 -23.01 -13.29 12.90
N LYS A 281 -23.51 -12.63 11.85
CA LYS A 281 -24.91 -12.17 11.76
C LYS A 281 -25.92 -13.32 11.69
N HIS A 282 -25.58 -14.40 11.00
CA HIS A 282 -26.44 -15.59 10.86
C HIS A 282 -26.20 -16.67 11.91
N ARG A 283 -25.42 -16.39 12.97
CA ARG A 283 -25.30 -17.29 14.11
C ARG A 283 -26.62 -17.21 14.89
N THR A 284 -27.56 -18.08 14.53
CA THR A 284 -28.76 -18.36 15.32
C THR A 284 -28.31 -18.58 16.75
N ALA A 285 -28.96 -17.90 17.70
CA ALA A 285 -28.75 -18.11 19.13
C ALA A 285 -29.29 -19.50 19.51
N LEU A 286 -28.61 -20.57 19.06
CA LEU A 286 -28.69 -21.86 19.70
C LEU A 286 -28.01 -21.69 21.05
N TYR A 287 -28.86 -21.42 22.02
CA TYR A 287 -28.62 -21.51 23.45
C TYR A 287 -27.73 -22.73 23.75
N ASP A 288 -26.47 -22.45 24.13
CA ASP A 288 -25.48 -23.45 24.52
C ASP A 288 -25.75 -23.86 25.98
N ASP A 289 -26.85 -24.57 26.23
CA ASP A 289 -27.28 -25.01 27.56
C ASP A 289 -26.38 -26.12 28.13
N GLU A 290 -25.52 -26.72 27.32
CA GLU A 290 -24.70 -27.85 27.76
C GLU A 290 -23.46 -27.44 28.56
N ARG A 291 -23.06 -26.15 28.55
CA ARG A 291 -21.90 -25.68 29.32
C ARG A 291 -22.21 -25.26 30.76
N GLN A 292 -23.48 -25.21 31.17
CA GLN A 292 -23.86 -24.85 32.54
C GLN A 292 -24.20 -26.04 33.45
N HIS A 293 -24.23 -27.27 32.93
CA HIS A 293 -24.33 -28.50 33.72
C HIS A 293 -22.99 -29.05 34.24
N VAL A 294 -22.05 -28.18 34.59
CA VAL A 294 -20.87 -28.54 35.41
C VAL A 294 -20.87 -27.72 36.70
N ARG A 295 -21.93 -27.88 37.49
CA ARG A 295 -21.89 -27.58 38.92
C ARG A 295 -22.45 -28.77 39.71
N GLY A 296 -21.52 -29.50 40.33
CA GLY A 296 -21.76 -30.20 41.59
C GLY A 296 -22.42 -31.57 41.51
N SER A 297 -21.70 -32.58 40.99
CA SER A 297 -21.85 -33.94 41.52
C SER A 297 -21.29 -33.95 42.94
N SER A 298 -22.11 -33.50 43.90
CA SER A 298 -21.91 -33.84 45.31
C SER A 298 -22.46 -35.24 45.49
N MET A 299 -21.56 -36.22 45.59
CA MET A 299 -21.85 -37.58 46.03
C MET A 299 -22.72 -37.54 47.31
N ARG A 300 -24.02 -37.82 47.19
CA ARG A 300 -24.82 -38.24 48.34
C ARG A 300 -24.54 -39.71 48.55
N SER A 301 -23.63 -40.00 49.47
CA SER A 301 -23.43 -41.33 50.04
C SER A 301 -24.76 -41.77 50.66
N GLY A 302 -25.44 -42.72 50.00
CA GLY A 302 -26.62 -43.37 50.53
C GLY A 302 -26.20 -44.44 51.53
N THR A 303 -26.13 -44.09 52.81
CA THR A 303 -26.06 -45.08 53.89
C THR A 303 -27.44 -45.70 54.09
N HIS A 304 -27.59 -46.93 53.62
CA HIS A 304 -28.68 -47.83 53.99
C HIS A 304 -28.75 -47.97 55.52
N ALA A 305 -29.86 -47.55 56.13
CA ALA A 305 -30.25 -47.92 57.48
C ALA A 305 -31.46 -48.86 57.41
N PRO A 306 -31.43 -50.04 58.05
CA PRO A 306 -32.54 -50.98 57.99
C PRO A 306 -33.72 -50.56 58.90
N ALA A 307 -34.92 -50.69 58.37
CA ALA A 307 -36.18 -50.43 59.05
C ALA A 307 -36.42 -51.43 60.20
N LYS A 308 -36.79 -50.91 61.37
CA LYS A 308 -37.24 -51.70 62.53
C LYS A 308 -38.72 -52.11 62.34
N PRO A 309 -39.12 -53.33 62.73
CA PRO A 309 -40.50 -53.79 62.60
C PRO A 309 -41.41 -53.19 63.67
N ILE A 310 -42.65 -52.90 63.27
CA ILE A 310 -43.76 -52.47 64.13
C ILE A 310 -44.17 -53.62 65.06
N VAL A 311 -44.00 -53.40 66.37
CA VAL A 311 -44.59 -54.25 67.42
C VAL A 311 -45.92 -53.64 67.82
N ARG A 312 -47.00 -54.41 67.61
CA ARG A 312 -48.37 -54.08 68.03
C ARG A 312 -48.62 -54.78 69.36
N THR A 313 -48.66 -54.03 70.46
CA THR A 313 -49.20 -54.51 71.74
C THR A 313 -50.32 -53.58 72.18
N GLY A 314 -51.51 -54.16 72.32
CA GLY A 314 -52.69 -53.49 72.86
C GLY A 314 -52.53 -53.21 74.35
N THR A 315 -53.22 -52.18 74.81
CA THR A 315 -53.59 -52.04 76.21
C THR A 315 -55.08 -51.72 76.30
N ASP A 316 -55.74 -52.54 77.11
CA ASP A 316 -57.10 -52.45 77.57
C ASP A 316 -57.41 -51.13 78.27
N GLY A 317 -58.68 -50.74 78.14
CA GLY A 317 -59.53 -50.58 79.32
C GLY A 317 -59.45 -49.26 80.09
N PHE A 318 -60.41 -48.38 79.80
CA PHE A 318 -61.06 -47.60 80.85
C PHE A 318 -62.53 -48.00 80.92
N LYS A 319 -62.90 -48.60 82.05
CA LYS A 319 -64.27 -48.91 82.47
C LYS A 319 -65.02 -47.61 82.85
N ARG A 320 -66.32 -47.61 82.58
CA ARG A 320 -67.30 -47.56 83.67
C ARG A 320 -67.87 -48.95 83.84
#